data_AF-A0A8T4Y526-F1
#
_entry.id   AF-A0A8T4Y526-F1
#
_cell.length_a   1.000
_cell.length_b   1.000
_cell.length_c   1.000
_cell.angle_alpha   90.00
_cell.angle_beta   90.00
_cell.angle_gamma   90.00
#
_symmetry.space_group_name_H-M   'P 1'
#
loop_
_entity.id
_entity.type
_entity.pdbx_description
1 polymer ?
#
loop_
_entity_poly.entity_id
_entity_poly.type
_entity_poly.pdbx_seq_one_letter_code
_entity_poly.pdbx_strand_id
1 'polypeptide(L)'
;MRNMYSQNKLYKSFTVLMFITFLSLIYMCEAEESKNIYIYYDSSYRNSWLSITDSDTLAKFVPETLAKYGISCEIVDAKQLAEIVSHLEDASNTVILMAMDVAPDTVWTGARDSPIQLWIEAGGTLIWTGDWEFYYIGFSNYTNVHQSYIENIVFGMITVTAFADNTEVKSTELGRRIMPSFEGYVTDRPAYASIAETFECEIYGLSDDGVYAEPVLIKLGRGAIVKICMTGGDVDSTTRATLICEFILNRVFNMGGVKIEKPFPTIPIVIGVAITIAAVALIVYLMRRR
;
A
#
# COMPACT_ATOMS: atom_id res chain seq x y z
N MET A 1 -61.33 -7.84 -34.36
CA MET A 1 -59.98 -8.45 -34.52
C MET A 1 -58.82 -7.45 -34.75
N ARG A 2 -59.02 -6.13 -34.92
CA ARG A 2 -57.90 -5.15 -35.07
C ARG A 2 -57.23 -4.70 -33.75
N ASN A 3 -57.85 -4.90 -32.58
CA ASN A 3 -57.32 -4.41 -31.30
C ASN A 3 -56.29 -5.33 -30.61
N MET A 4 -56.22 -6.63 -30.94
CA MET A 4 -55.26 -7.55 -30.29
C MET A 4 -53.83 -7.44 -30.85
N TYR A 5 -53.65 -6.97 -32.09
CA TYR A 5 -52.32 -6.86 -32.70
C TYR A 5 -51.53 -5.64 -32.19
N SER A 6 -52.21 -4.58 -31.75
CA SER A 6 -51.57 -3.36 -31.23
C SER A 6 -50.99 -3.54 -29.83
N GLN A 7 -51.63 -4.34 -28.98
CA GLN A 7 -51.18 -4.55 -27.60
C GLN A 7 -49.89 -5.37 -27.53
N ASN A 8 -49.74 -6.41 -28.35
CA ASN A 8 -48.52 -7.24 -28.37
C ASN A 8 -47.25 -6.49 -28.81
N LYS A 9 -47.38 -5.45 -29.64
CA LYS A 9 -46.24 -4.61 -30.05
C LYS A 9 -45.79 -3.69 -28.91
N LEU A 10 -46.75 -3.15 -28.16
CA LEU A 10 -46.49 -2.26 -27.03
C LEU A 10 -45.80 -3.01 -25.88
N TYR A 11 -46.26 -4.23 -25.55
CA TYR A 11 -45.63 -5.06 -24.51
C TYR A 11 -44.20 -5.45 -24.86
N LYS A 12 -43.92 -5.87 -26.11
CA LYS A 12 -42.54 -6.19 -26.54
C LYS A 12 -41.60 -4.98 -26.48
N SER A 13 -42.06 -3.79 -26.89
CA SER A 13 -41.27 -2.57 -26.78
C SER A 13 -41.00 -2.18 -25.33
N PHE A 14 -41.96 -2.39 -24.43
CA PHE A 14 -41.78 -2.10 -23.00
C PHE A 14 -40.78 -3.04 -22.34
N THR A 15 -40.83 -4.34 -22.62
CA THR A 15 -39.89 -5.32 -22.04
C THR A 15 -38.46 -5.10 -22.54
N VAL A 16 -38.28 -4.78 -23.82
CA VAL A 16 -36.95 -4.47 -24.40
C VAL A 16 -36.38 -3.18 -23.80
N LEU A 17 -37.20 -2.14 -23.66
CA LEU A 17 -36.77 -0.88 -23.04
C LEU A 17 -36.37 -1.08 -21.57
N MET A 18 -37.14 -1.87 -20.82
CA MET A 18 -36.83 -2.19 -19.42
C MET A 18 -35.53 -2.98 -19.28
N PHE A 19 -35.28 -3.94 -20.19
CA PHE A 19 -34.04 -4.72 -20.22
C PHE A 19 -32.83 -3.85 -20.57
N ILE A 20 -32.96 -2.92 -21.54
CA ILE A 20 -31.90 -1.98 -21.89
C ILE A 20 -31.61 -1.03 -20.73
N THR A 21 -32.63 -0.49 -20.06
CA THR A 21 -32.43 0.36 -18.88
C THR A 21 -31.80 -0.39 -17.71
N PHE A 22 -32.12 -1.68 -17.52
CA PHE A 22 -31.53 -2.52 -16.48
C PHE A 22 -30.08 -2.89 -16.81
N LEU A 23 -29.77 -3.21 -18.08
CA LEU A 23 -28.39 -3.41 -18.54
C LEU A 23 -27.56 -2.13 -18.45
N SER A 24 -28.13 -0.96 -18.76
CA SER A 24 -27.43 0.31 -18.58
C SER A 24 -27.29 0.69 -17.10
N LEU A 25 -28.23 0.32 -16.22
CA LEU A 25 -28.05 0.48 -14.77
C LEU A 25 -26.98 -0.47 -14.21
N ILE A 26 -26.84 -1.68 -14.76
CA ILE A 26 -25.75 -2.61 -14.43
C ILE A 26 -24.41 -2.10 -14.96
N TYR A 27 -24.38 -1.46 -16.15
CA TYR A 27 -23.16 -0.83 -16.69
C TYR A 27 -22.79 0.50 -16.03
N MET A 28 -23.77 1.19 -15.44
CA MET A 28 -23.58 2.41 -14.63
C MET A 28 -23.35 2.08 -13.14
N CYS A 29 -23.42 0.80 -12.74
CA CYS A 29 -22.90 0.32 -11.48
C CYS A 29 -21.37 0.34 -11.60
N GLU A 30 -20.82 1.55 -11.45
CA GLU A 30 -19.41 1.89 -11.32
C GLU A 30 -18.47 0.95 -12.07
N ALA A 31 -18.09 1.35 -13.29
CA ALA A 31 -16.74 1.04 -13.73
C ALA A 31 -15.82 1.70 -12.69
N GLU A 32 -15.52 0.94 -11.64
CA GLU A 32 -14.58 1.31 -10.60
C GLU A 32 -13.30 1.66 -11.35
N GLU A 33 -12.92 2.94 -11.26
CA GLU A 33 -11.85 3.51 -12.07
C GLU A 33 -10.59 2.68 -11.79
N SER A 34 -10.20 1.84 -12.75
CA SER A 34 -9.14 0.86 -12.54
C SER A 34 -7.87 1.58 -12.13
N LYS A 35 -7.38 1.33 -10.91
CA LYS A 35 -6.15 1.93 -10.42
C LYS A 35 -4.94 1.09 -10.83
N ASN A 36 -3.92 1.76 -11.36
CA ASN A 36 -2.60 1.17 -11.61
C ASN A 36 -1.82 1.14 -10.30
N ILE A 37 -1.26 -0.03 -9.95
CA ILE A 37 -0.47 -0.21 -8.73
C ILE A 37 0.98 -0.46 -9.13
N TYR A 38 1.87 0.44 -8.74
CA TYR A 38 3.32 0.29 -8.92
C TYR A 38 4.00 0.09 -7.57
N ILE A 39 5.02 -0.77 -7.55
CA ILE A 39 5.86 -1.00 -6.38
C ILE A 39 7.27 -0.61 -6.74
N TYR A 40 7.75 0.47 -6.15
CA TYR A 40 9.13 0.87 -6.31
C TYR A 40 10.04 -0.06 -5.50
N TYR A 41 10.93 -0.74 -6.21
CA TYR A 41 12.01 -1.54 -5.66
C TYR A 41 13.18 -1.53 -6.65
N ASP A 42 14.32 -1.02 -6.21
CA ASP A 42 15.54 -0.97 -7.01
C ASP A 42 16.74 -1.41 -6.18
N SER A 43 17.22 -2.61 -6.45
CA SER A 43 18.35 -3.20 -5.72
C SER A 43 19.66 -2.41 -5.82
N SER A 44 19.78 -1.45 -6.75
CA SER A 44 20.95 -0.57 -6.88
C SER A 44 20.94 0.61 -5.90
N TYR A 45 19.82 0.84 -5.21
CA TYR A 45 19.69 1.84 -4.16
C TYR A 45 19.81 1.18 -2.79
N ARG A 46 20.19 1.99 -1.80
CA ARG A 46 20.32 1.57 -0.42
C ARG A 46 19.06 1.92 0.38
N ASN A 47 18.65 1.04 1.29
CA ASN A 47 17.72 1.37 2.38
C ASN A 47 18.44 2.05 3.57
N SER A 48 17.70 2.84 4.33
CA SER A 48 18.21 3.51 5.54
C SER A 48 17.93 2.69 6.81
N TRP A 49 16.66 2.41 7.06
CA TRP A 49 16.10 1.76 8.24
C TRP A 49 15.54 0.37 7.94
N LEU A 50 14.84 0.20 6.82
CA LEU A 50 14.38 -1.11 6.37
C LEU A 50 15.56 -1.99 5.97
N SER A 51 15.53 -3.26 6.33
CA SER A 51 16.50 -4.21 5.77
C SER A 51 16.19 -4.47 4.29
N ILE A 52 17.21 -4.87 3.52
CA ILE A 52 16.97 -5.29 2.13
C ILE A 52 15.97 -6.45 2.06
N THR A 53 15.99 -7.34 3.05
CA THR A 53 15.07 -8.47 3.18
C THR A 53 13.62 -8.01 3.36
N ASP A 54 13.39 -6.89 4.07
CA ASP A 54 12.05 -6.34 4.25
C ASP A 54 11.53 -5.77 2.93
N SER A 55 12.34 -5.00 2.21
CA SER A 55 11.99 -4.49 0.88
C SER A 55 11.74 -5.61 -0.12
N ASP A 56 12.58 -6.65 -0.11
CA ASP A 56 12.38 -7.88 -0.91
C ASP A 56 11.05 -8.55 -0.61
N THR A 57 10.71 -8.64 0.68
CA THR A 57 9.46 -9.25 1.13
C THR A 57 8.27 -8.44 0.64
N LEU A 58 8.30 -7.11 0.75
CA LEU A 58 7.25 -6.24 0.22
C LEU A 58 7.08 -6.40 -1.29
N ALA A 59 8.19 -6.34 -2.04
CA ALA A 59 8.18 -6.44 -3.49
C ALA A 59 7.68 -7.79 -4.02
N LYS A 60 7.80 -8.87 -3.24
CA LYS A 60 7.29 -10.21 -3.61
C LYS A 60 5.88 -10.46 -3.10
N PHE A 61 5.66 -10.21 -1.81
CA PHE A 61 4.43 -10.60 -1.12
C PHE A 61 3.23 -9.76 -1.53
N VAL A 62 3.41 -8.45 -1.76
CA VAL A 62 2.30 -7.56 -2.12
C VAL A 62 1.69 -7.92 -3.47
N PRO A 63 2.47 -8.06 -4.58
CA PRO A 63 1.93 -8.49 -5.86
C PRO A 63 1.26 -9.87 -5.81
N GLU A 64 1.92 -10.85 -5.17
CA GLU A 64 1.37 -12.22 -5.06
C GLU A 64 0.05 -12.25 -4.29
N THR A 65 -0.10 -11.39 -3.28
CA THR A 65 -1.31 -11.32 -2.48
C THR A 65 -2.43 -10.60 -3.23
N LEU A 66 -2.15 -9.45 -3.84
CA LEU A 66 -3.14 -8.70 -4.62
C LEU A 66 -3.60 -9.47 -5.87
N ALA A 67 -2.74 -10.27 -6.48
CA ALA A 67 -3.08 -11.13 -7.62
C ALA A 67 -4.16 -12.17 -7.28
N LYS A 68 -4.24 -12.63 -6.02
CA LYS A 68 -5.31 -13.55 -5.56
C LYS A 68 -6.70 -12.90 -5.60
N TYR A 69 -6.75 -11.57 -5.63
CA TYR A 69 -7.96 -10.76 -5.72
C TYR A 69 -8.15 -10.15 -7.13
N GLY A 70 -7.36 -10.56 -8.12
CA GLY A 70 -7.46 -10.08 -9.50
C GLY A 70 -6.85 -8.70 -9.74
N ILE A 71 -6.07 -8.17 -8.79
CA ILE A 71 -5.37 -6.88 -8.93
C ILE A 71 -3.91 -7.14 -9.32
N SER A 72 -3.51 -6.62 -10.47
CA SER A 72 -2.12 -6.68 -10.93
C SER A 72 -1.31 -5.52 -10.37
N CYS A 73 -0.04 -5.79 -10.07
CA CYS A 73 0.96 -4.78 -9.69
C CYS A 73 2.17 -4.88 -10.61
N GLU A 74 2.83 -3.76 -10.86
CA GLU A 74 4.11 -3.71 -11.57
C GLU A 74 5.23 -3.30 -10.60
N ILE A 75 6.31 -4.08 -10.56
CA ILE A 75 7.52 -3.72 -9.81
C ILE A 75 8.40 -2.89 -10.74
N VAL A 76 8.82 -1.72 -10.27
CA VAL A 76 9.53 -0.73 -11.10
C VAL A 76 10.83 -0.28 -10.45
N ASP A 77 11.85 -0.08 -11.28
CA ASP A 77 13.13 0.52 -10.87
C ASP A 77 13.05 2.06 -10.78
N ALA A 78 14.16 2.72 -10.40
CA ALA A 78 14.18 4.16 -10.24
C ALA A 78 13.95 4.95 -11.55
N LYS A 79 14.30 4.37 -12.70
CA LYS A 79 14.10 5.01 -14.01
C LYS A 79 12.65 4.89 -14.46
N GLN A 80 12.06 3.71 -14.32
CA GLN A 80 10.65 3.47 -14.62
C GLN A 80 9.74 4.28 -13.69
N LEU A 81 10.10 4.38 -12.40
CA LEU A 81 9.39 5.26 -11.45
C LEU A 81 9.37 6.71 -11.93
N ALA A 82 10.51 7.22 -12.42
CA ALA A 82 10.60 8.58 -12.95
C ALA A 82 9.74 8.80 -14.19
N GLU A 83 9.64 7.81 -15.07
CA GLU A 83 8.72 7.84 -16.21
C GLU A 83 7.27 7.92 -15.74
N ILE A 84 6.85 7.04 -14.82
CA ILE A 84 5.49 7.00 -14.27
C ILE A 84 5.09 8.32 -13.62
N VAL A 85 5.93 8.90 -12.75
CA VAL A 85 5.59 10.15 -12.07
C VAL A 85 5.63 11.37 -12.99
N SER A 86 6.20 11.25 -14.20
CA SER A 86 6.17 12.31 -15.21
C SER A 86 4.80 12.44 -15.91
N HIS A 87 3.98 11.38 -15.89
CA HIS A 87 2.63 11.35 -16.45
C HIS A 87 1.59 11.88 -15.46
N LEU A 88 1.55 13.20 -15.28
CA LEU A 88 0.68 13.86 -14.30
C LEU A 88 -0.83 13.65 -14.58
N GLU A 89 -1.19 13.43 -15.84
CA GLU A 89 -2.55 13.11 -16.28
C GLU A 89 -3.08 11.78 -15.72
N ASP A 90 -2.18 10.83 -15.45
CA ASP A 90 -2.51 9.50 -14.93
C ASP A 90 -2.42 9.42 -13.41
N ALA A 91 -2.02 10.51 -12.76
CA ALA A 91 -1.72 10.54 -11.32
C ALA A 91 -2.92 10.11 -10.47
N SER A 92 -4.13 10.61 -10.76
CA SER A 92 -5.35 10.23 -10.01
C SER A 92 -5.72 8.74 -10.12
N ASN A 93 -5.16 8.05 -11.12
CA ASN A 93 -5.39 6.63 -11.37
C ASN A 93 -4.24 5.74 -10.95
N THR A 94 -3.28 6.29 -10.23
CA THR A 94 -2.04 5.60 -9.91
C THR A 94 -1.77 5.59 -8.41
N VAL A 95 -1.42 4.42 -7.89
CA VAL A 95 -0.92 4.21 -6.53
C VAL A 95 0.50 3.69 -6.61
N ILE A 96 1.40 4.30 -5.85
CA ILE A 96 2.80 3.88 -5.77
C ILE A 96 3.07 3.42 -4.34
N LEU A 97 3.51 2.18 -4.17
CA LEU A 97 4.09 1.68 -2.93
C LEU A 97 5.61 1.85 -2.98
N MET A 98 6.15 2.58 -2.02
CA MET A 98 7.60 2.63 -1.78
C MET A 98 7.99 1.42 -0.93
N ALA A 99 8.45 0.32 -1.56
CA ALA A 99 8.93 -0.85 -0.81
C ALA A 99 10.30 -0.60 -0.15
N MET A 100 10.97 0.49 -0.53
CA MET A 100 12.21 0.99 0.04
C MET A 100 11.92 2.30 0.78
N ASP A 101 12.66 2.57 1.85
CA ASP A 101 12.49 3.74 2.71
C ASP A 101 13.37 4.94 2.33
N VAL A 102 13.92 4.90 1.11
CA VAL A 102 14.72 5.96 0.51
C VAL A 102 14.18 6.23 -0.89
N ALA A 103 13.83 7.48 -1.16
CA ALA A 103 13.38 7.88 -2.50
C ALA A 103 14.60 8.05 -3.43
N PRO A 104 14.53 7.57 -4.68
CA PRO A 104 15.63 7.74 -5.62
C PRO A 104 15.74 9.19 -6.09
N ASP A 105 16.96 9.64 -6.36
CA ASP A 105 17.29 10.96 -6.89
C ASP A 105 16.63 11.27 -8.24
N THR A 106 16.21 10.23 -8.96
CA THR A 106 15.45 10.35 -10.21
C THR A 106 14.05 10.97 -10.02
N VAL A 107 13.46 10.90 -8.82
CA VAL A 107 12.12 11.44 -8.54
C VAL A 107 12.05 12.38 -7.36
N TRP A 108 13.04 12.32 -6.46
CA TRP A 108 13.12 13.18 -5.28
C TRP A 108 14.44 13.93 -5.25
N THR A 109 14.37 15.25 -5.45
CA THR A 109 15.56 16.12 -5.47
C THR A 109 15.76 16.88 -4.16
N GLY A 110 14.87 16.69 -3.18
CA GLY A 110 14.81 17.50 -1.96
C GLY A 110 14.15 18.85 -2.16
N ALA A 111 13.29 19.01 -3.19
CA ALA A 111 12.62 20.27 -3.50
C ALA A 111 11.13 20.08 -3.82
N ARG A 112 10.34 21.15 -3.69
CA ARG A 112 8.87 21.14 -3.95
C ARG A 112 8.51 20.79 -5.39
N ASP A 113 9.40 21.09 -6.33
CA ASP A 113 9.25 20.82 -7.75
C ASP A 113 9.82 19.45 -8.16
N SER A 114 10.17 18.59 -7.19
CA SER A 114 10.55 17.21 -7.48
C SER A 114 9.43 16.48 -8.21
N PRO A 115 9.72 15.63 -9.22
CA PRO A 115 8.71 14.93 -10.00
C PRO A 115 7.64 14.21 -9.17
N ILE A 116 8.04 13.49 -8.12
CA ILE A 116 7.08 12.76 -7.27
C ILE A 116 6.16 13.69 -6.48
N GLN A 117 6.63 14.87 -6.06
CA GLN A 117 5.83 15.87 -5.35
C GLN A 117 4.74 16.43 -6.27
N LEU A 118 5.12 16.79 -7.51
CA LEU A 118 4.17 17.26 -8.52
C LEU A 118 3.14 16.18 -8.87
N TRP A 119 3.56 14.91 -8.95
CA TRP A 119 2.67 13.77 -9.19
C TRP A 119 1.66 13.55 -8.07
N ILE A 120 2.08 13.62 -6.79
CA ILE A 120 1.15 13.54 -5.65
C ILE A 120 0.14 14.69 -5.73
N GLU A 121 0.60 15.92 -5.92
CA GLU A 121 -0.28 17.09 -6.02
C GLU A 121 -1.27 16.99 -7.19
N ALA A 122 -0.88 16.34 -8.28
CA ALA A 122 -1.72 16.09 -9.45
C ALA A 122 -2.82 15.04 -9.22
N GLY A 123 -2.70 14.17 -8.21
CA GLY A 123 -3.70 13.14 -7.89
C GLY A 123 -3.13 11.83 -7.38
N GLY A 124 -1.81 11.64 -7.43
CA GLY A 124 -1.13 10.40 -7.07
C GLY A 124 -1.33 10.00 -5.61
N THR A 125 -1.49 8.70 -5.35
CA THR A 125 -1.48 8.17 -3.98
C THR A 125 -0.17 7.44 -3.71
N LEU A 126 0.65 7.98 -2.82
CA LEU A 126 1.90 7.36 -2.38
C LEU A 126 1.69 6.60 -1.07
N ILE A 127 1.99 5.31 -1.04
CA ILE A 127 2.10 4.53 0.20
C ILE A 127 3.57 4.48 0.59
N TRP A 128 3.86 5.01 1.77
CA TRP A 128 5.20 5.08 2.36
C TRP A 128 5.30 4.27 3.64
N THR A 129 6.46 3.67 3.85
CA THR A 129 6.73 2.77 4.97
C THR A 129 8.21 2.84 5.37
N GLY A 130 8.53 2.50 6.63
CA GLY A 130 9.92 2.38 7.11
C GLY A 130 10.37 3.58 7.94
N ASP A 131 10.84 4.64 7.32
CA ASP A 131 11.31 5.87 7.98
C ASP A 131 10.48 7.07 7.52
N TRP A 132 10.76 8.26 8.05
CA TRP A 132 10.16 9.53 7.63
C TRP A 132 10.17 9.69 6.10
N GLU A 133 9.00 9.92 5.52
CA GLU A 133 8.82 10.17 4.09
C GLU A 133 9.82 11.18 3.54
N PHE A 134 10.51 10.79 2.47
CA PHE A 134 11.44 11.65 1.73
C PHE A 134 12.61 12.23 2.54
N TYR A 135 12.92 11.66 3.70
CA TYR A 135 14.03 12.11 4.54
C TYR A 135 15.40 11.99 3.85
N TYR A 136 15.60 10.92 3.07
CA TYR A 136 16.81 10.70 2.29
C TYR A 136 16.57 10.82 0.79
N ILE A 137 17.53 11.41 0.09
CA ILE A 137 17.72 11.28 -1.35
C ILE A 137 18.73 10.15 -1.57
N GLY A 138 18.30 9.06 -2.20
CA GLY A 138 19.13 7.92 -2.53
C GLY A 138 19.75 8.05 -3.92
N PHE A 139 20.92 7.44 -4.10
CA PHE A 139 21.61 7.36 -5.39
C PHE A 139 21.95 5.91 -5.71
N SER A 140 21.98 5.57 -7.01
CA SER A 140 22.22 4.19 -7.51
C SER A 140 23.64 3.65 -7.22
N ASN A 141 24.48 4.41 -6.51
CA ASN A 141 25.80 4.00 -6.04
C ASN A 141 25.78 3.58 -4.56
N TYR A 142 24.60 3.22 -4.02
CA TYR A 142 24.35 2.85 -2.62
C TYR A 142 24.63 3.96 -1.60
N THR A 143 24.74 5.21 -2.02
CA THR A 143 24.81 6.36 -1.11
C THR A 143 23.44 7.01 -0.97
N ASN A 144 23.24 7.69 0.14
CA ASN A 144 22.10 8.56 0.34
C ASN A 144 22.55 9.82 1.09
N VAL A 145 21.79 10.90 0.94
CA VAL A 145 22.05 12.18 1.62
C VAL A 145 20.76 12.70 2.25
N HIS A 146 20.92 13.33 3.39
CA HIS A 146 19.88 14.14 4.02
C HIS A 146 20.19 15.62 3.78
N GLN A 147 19.17 16.42 3.51
CA GLN A 147 19.28 17.87 3.43
C GLN A 147 18.54 18.51 4.60
N SER A 148 19.10 19.56 5.19
CA SER A 148 18.43 20.27 6.28
C SER A 148 17.06 20.82 5.83
N TYR A 149 16.05 20.66 6.66
CA TYR A 149 14.68 21.13 6.43
C TYR A 149 13.91 20.40 5.32
N ILE A 150 14.46 19.32 4.76
CA ILE A 150 13.80 18.51 3.73
C ILE A 150 12.43 17.99 4.19
N GLU A 151 12.30 17.80 5.50
CA GLU A 151 11.10 17.35 6.18
C GLU A 151 9.93 18.32 6.06
N ASN A 152 10.23 19.63 5.98
CA ASN A 152 9.23 20.67 5.78
C ASN A 152 8.77 20.76 4.34
N ILE A 153 9.55 20.23 3.40
CA ILE A 153 9.31 20.46 1.98
C ILE A 153 8.07 19.72 1.55
N VAL A 154 7.86 18.47 1.96
CA VAL A 154 6.73 17.65 1.47
C VAL A 154 5.37 18.24 1.85
N PHE A 155 5.20 18.66 3.10
CA PHE A 155 3.92 19.15 3.61
C PHE A 155 3.87 20.67 3.82
N GLY A 156 4.97 21.38 3.63
CA GLY A 156 5.08 22.80 4.01
C GLY A 156 5.21 23.02 5.52
N MET A 157 5.26 21.95 6.32
CA MET A 157 5.43 21.95 7.77
C MET A 157 5.94 20.59 8.25
N ILE A 158 6.42 20.53 9.48
CA ILE A 158 6.76 19.27 10.15
C ILE A 158 5.47 18.52 10.49
N THR A 159 5.30 17.32 9.94
CA THR A 159 4.17 16.41 10.23
C THR A 159 4.56 15.25 11.14
N VAL A 160 5.86 14.98 11.30
CA VAL A 160 6.44 13.84 12.03
C VAL A 160 7.45 14.37 13.03
N THR A 161 7.70 13.63 14.10
CA THR A 161 8.74 13.99 15.06
C THR A 161 9.75 12.89 15.27
N ALA A 162 11.01 13.28 15.43
CA ALA A 162 12.09 12.38 15.82
C ALA A 162 12.06 12.02 17.32
N PHE A 163 11.12 12.60 18.10
CA PHE A 163 11.02 12.39 19.55
C PHE A 163 9.92 11.40 19.96
N ALA A 164 9.19 10.85 18.98
CA ALA A 164 8.11 9.88 19.22
C ALA A 164 8.55 8.44 18.94
N ASP A 165 9.85 8.14 19.11
CA ASP A 165 10.37 6.78 19.03
C ASP A 165 9.61 5.86 20.00
N ASN A 166 9.38 4.62 19.59
CA ASN A 166 8.66 3.60 20.36
C ASN A 166 7.21 3.99 20.78
N THR A 167 6.49 4.71 19.93
CA THR A 167 5.07 5.05 20.18
C THR A 167 4.16 3.89 19.84
N GLU A 168 3.41 3.38 20.81
CA GLU A 168 2.34 2.42 20.58
C GLU A 168 1.13 3.11 19.93
N VAL A 169 0.66 2.56 18.82
CA VAL A 169 -0.57 2.98 18.15
C VAL A 169 -1.55 1.80 18.05
N LYS A 170 -2.84 2.08 18.23
CA LYS A 170 -3.94 1.09 18.15
C LYS A 170 -4.94 1.49 17.08
N SER A 171 -5.65 0.50 16.55
CA SER A 171 -6.61 0.75 15.46
C SER A 171 -7.81 1.57 15.90
N THR A 172 -8.14 2.58 15.09
CA THR A 172 -9.41 3.30 15.17
C THR A 172 -10.55 2.44 14.59
N GLU A 173 -11.79 2.87 14.73
CA GLU A 173 -12.92 2.22 14.03
C GLU A 173 -12.73 2.19 12.51
N LEU A 174 -12.21 3.29 11.94
CA LEU A 174 -11.89 3.34 10.51
C LEU A 174 -10.73 2.40 10.17
N GLY A 175 -9.68 2.38 11.00
CA GLY A 175 -8.55 1.46 10.83
C GLY A 175 -8.96 0.00 10.82
N ARG A 176 -9.82 -0.42 11.75
CA ARG A 176 -10.34 -1.81 11.78
C ARG A 176 -11.16 -2.17 10.55
N ARG A 177 -11.81 -1.20 9.91
CA ARG A 177 -12.57 -1.42 8.67
C ARG A 177 -11.65 -1.55 7.45
N ILE A 178 -10.65 -0.68 7.36
CA ILE A 178 -9.76 -0.60 6.19
C ILE A 178 -8.62 -1.62 6.25
N MET A 179 -8.08 -1.87 7.44
CA MET A 179 -7.03 -2.85 7.72
C MET A 179 -7.46 -3.78 8.87
N PRO A 180 -8.33 -4.77 8.62
CA PRO A 180 -8.86 -5.66 9.67
C PRO A 180 -7.81 -6.50 10.42
N SER A 181 -6.58 -6.59 9.93
CA SER A 181 -5.44 -7.19 10.63
C SER A 181 -4.67 -6.20 11.50
N PHE A 182 -5.01 -4.91 11.48
CA PHE A 182 -4.38 -3.90 12.34
C PHE A 182 -4.98 -3.94 13.76
N GLU A 183 -4.25 -4.59 14.67
CA GLU A 183 -4.58 -4.63 16.10
C GLU A 183 -3.87 -3.52 16.88
N GLY A 184 -2.61 -3.26 16.51
CA GLY A 184 -1.73 -2.25 17.09
C GLY A 184 -0.29 -2.59 16.80
N TYR A 185 0.61 -1.62 16.85
CA TYR A 185 2.05 -1.83 16.78
C TYR A 185 2.81 -0.62 17.35
N VAL A 186 4.12 -0.77 17.48
CA VAL A 186 5.04 0.30 17.87
C VAL A 186 5.61 0.94 16.61
N THR A 187 5.59 2.27 16.55
CA THR A 187 6.16 3.08 15.46
C THR A 187 7.12 4.13 16.02
N ASP A 188 8.11 4.52 15.22
CA ASP A 188 9.11 5.51 15.61
C ASP A 188 8.94 6.87 14.92
N ARG A 189 8.15 6.89 13.84
CA ARG A 189 7.92 8.08 13.03
C ARG A 189 6.41 8.32 12.80
N PRO A 190 5.57 8.25 13.85
CA PRO A 190 4.16 8.56 13.69
C PRO A 190 3.99 10.02 13.28
N ALA A 191 2.88 10.31 12.60
CA ALA A 191 2.49 11.68 12.39
C ALA A 191 1.90 12.28 13.67
N TYR A 192 2.00 13.59 13.86
CA TYR A 192 1.18 14.27 14.84
C TYR A 192 -0.30 14.16 14.45
N ALA A 193 -1.19 13.77 15.37
CA ALA A 193 -2.62 13.70 15.08
C ALA A 193 -3.23 15.09 14.78
N SER A 194 -2.64 16.16 15.32
CA SER A 194 -3.06 17.55 15.09
C SER A 194 -2.89 18.03 13.64
N ILE A 195 -2.18 17.28 12.78
CA ILE A 195 -2.13 17.61 11.34
C ILE A 195 -3.53 17.63 10.71
N ALA A 196 -4.51 16.92 11.29
CA ALA A 196 -5.90 16.93 10.85
C ALA A 196 -6.58 18.31 11.02
N GLU A 197 -5.97 19.25 11.75
CA GLU A 197 -6.41 20.65 11.82
C GLU A 197 -6.01 21.45 10.57
N THR A 198 -5.01 20.96 9.82
CA THR A 198 -4.45 21.63 8.63
C THR A 198 -4.74 20.88 7.33
N PHE A 199 -4.71 19.55 7.37
CA PHE A 199 -4.92 18.67 6.23
C PHE A 199 -6.21 17.87 6.37
N GLU A 200 -6.80 17.51 5.24
CA GLU A 200 -7.79 16.43 5.22
C GLU A 200 -7.05 15.10 5.43
N CYS A 201 -7.45 14.37 6.48
CA CYS A 201 -6.78 13.14 6.89
C CYS A 201 -7.79 12.01 7.15
N GLU A 202 -7.35 10.78 6.88
CA GLU A 202 -7.99 9.57 7.40
C GLU A 202 -7.05 8.91 8.42
N ILE A 203 -7.44 8.91 9.69
CA ILE A 203 -6.64 8.36 10.78
C ILE A 203 -7.08 6.92 11.05
N TYR A 204 -6.19 5.97 10.74
CA TYR A 204 -6.45 4.55 10.91
C TYR A 204 -5.95 4.03 12.26
N GLY A 205 -4.95 4.65 12.86
CA GLY A 205 -4.53 4.35 14.22
C GLY A 205 -4.10 5.58 15.01
N LEU A 206 -4.22 5.48 16.32
CA LEU A 206 -3.92 6.54 17.29
C LEU A 206 -3.13 5.99 18.47
N SER A 207 -2.25 6.81 19.02
CA SER A 207 -1.67 6.55 20.34
C SER A 207 -2.71 6.68 21.45
N ASP A 208 -2.44 6.07 22.61
CA ASP A 208 -3.37 6.09 23.76
C ASP A 208 -3.69 7.51 24.26
N ASP A 209 -2.74 8.45 24.13
CA ASP A 209 -2.92 9.87 24.46
C ASP A 209 -3.52 10.70 23.32
N GLY A 210 -3.73 10.10 22.14
CA GLY A 210 -4.27 10.75 20.95
C GLY A 210 -3.34 11.78 20.30
N VAL A 211 -2.09 11.89 20.74
CA VAL A 211 -1.12 12.87 20.21
C VAL A 211 -0.58 12.45 18.84
N TYR A 212 -0.47 11.15 18.62
CA TYR A 212 0.17 10.56 17.44
C TYR A 212 -0.79 9.69 16.65
N ALA A 213 -0.61 9.69 15.33
CA ALA A 213 -1.47 8.99 14.39
C ALA A 213 -0.64 8.12 13.42
N GLU A 214 -0.94 6.83 13.38
CA GLU A 214 -0.43 5.88 12.40
C GLU A 214 -1.22 4.55 12.42
N PRO A 215 -1.54 3.92 11.28
CA PRO A 215 -1.44 4.46 9.93
C PRO A 215 -2.31 5.71 9.72
N VAL A 216 -1.93 6.54 8.77
CA VAL A 216 -2.67 7.76 8.41
C VAL A 216 -2.53 8.05 6.92
N LEU A 217 -3.63 8.44 6.29
CA LEU A 217 -3.64 9.06 4.96
C LEU A 217 -3.74 10.56 5.14
N ILE A 218 -2.85 11.31 4.47
CA ILE A 218 -2.79 12.77 4.49
C ILE A 218 -3.00 13.26 3.06
N LYS A 219 -4.05 14.04 2.81
CA LYS A 219 -4.32 14.61 1.49
C LYS A 219 -3.34 15.74 1.19
N LEU A 220 -2.80 15.73 -0.02
CA LEU A 220 -1.82 16.73 -0.49
C LEU A 220 -2.11 17.07 -1.95
N GLY A 221 -2.58 18.29 -2.19
CA GLY A 221 -3.16 18.66 -3.49
C GLY A 221 -4.39 17.79 -3.79
N ARG A 222 -4.43 17.16 -4.98
CA ARG A 222 -5.49 16.20 -5.32
C ARG A 222 -5.19 14.77 -4.85
N GLY A 223 -3.93 14.43 -4.63
CA GLY A 223 -3.48 13.11 -4.20
C GLY A 223 -3.40 12.94 -2.70
N ALA A 224 -2.55 12.01 -2.27
CA ALA A 224 -2.34 11.70 -0.87
C ALA A 224 -0.99 11.01 -0.61
N ILE A 225 -0.50 11.13 0.62
CA ILE A 225 0.56 10.29 1.18
C ILE A 225 -0.05 9.45 2.30
N VAL A 226 0.17 8.14 2.25
CA VAL A 226 -0.29 7.16 3.23
C VAL A 226 0.92 6.64 3.98
N LYS A 227 0.94 6.84 5.29
CA LYS A 227 2.00 6.37 6.18
C LYS A 227 1.54 5.07 6.83
N ILE A 228 2.29 3.99 6.65
CA ILE A 228 2.00 2.68 7.23
C ILE A 228 3.31 2.07 7.77
N CYS A 229 3.35 1.75 9.07
CA CYS A 229 4.50 1.13 9.75
C CYS A 229 5.79 1.95 9.59
N MET A 230 5.84 3.15 10.14
CA MET A 230 6.99 4.05 10.08
C MET A 230 8.03 3.70 11.15
N THR A 231 8.46 2.44 11.12
CA THR A 231 9.56 1.84 11.90
C THR A 231 10.36 0.89 11.01
N GLY A 232 11.66 0.70 11.30
CA GLY A 232 12.54 -0.21 10.57
C GLY A 232 12.36 -1.68 10.94
N GLY A 233 12.22 -2.00 12.23
CA GLY A 233 12.34 -3.39 12.71
C GLY A 233 11.23 -3.88 13.65
N ASP A 234 10.42 -2.98 14.22
CA ASP A 234 9.42 -3.39 15.23
C ASP A 234 8.15 -4.00 14.63
N VAL A 235 7.98 -3.86 13.31
CA VAL A 235 6.93 -4.53 12.55
C VAL A 235 7.57 -5.42 11.49
N ASP A 236 7.34 -6.73 11.62
CA ASP A 236 7.83 -7.70 10.64
C ASP A 236 7.25 -7.41 9.25
N SER A 237 8.05 -7.70 8.22
CA SER A 237 7.71 -7.36 6.84
C SER A 237 6.45 -8.06 6.32
N THR A 238 6.05 -9.21 6.87
CA THR A 238 4.80 -9.87 6.47
C THR A 238 3.59 -9.15 7.05
N THR A 239 3.65 -8.73 8.32
CA THR A 239 2.61 -7.87 8.93
C THR A 239 2.48 -6.57 8.17
N ARG A 240 3.60 -5.90 7.88
CA ARG A 240 3.63 -4.67 7.08
C ARG A 240 2.98 -4.86 5.72
N ALA A 241 3.38 -5.90 4.98
CA ALA A 241 2.80 -6.21 3.67
C ALA A 241 1.30 -6.52 3.75
N THR A 242 0.88 -7.22 4.81
CA THR A 242 -0.54 -7.53 5.08
C THR A 242 -1.36 -6.25 5.22
N LEU A 243 -0.91 -5.32 6.07
CA LEU A 243 -1.62 -4.04 6.27
C LEU A 243 -1.68 -3.21 4.99
N ILE A 244 -0.59 -3.14 4.23
CA ILE A 244 -0.54 -2.46 2.93
C ILE A 244 -1.54 -3.09 1.94
N CYS A 245 -1.58 -4.42 1.85
CA CYS A 245 -2.51 -5.10 0.96
C CYS A 245 -3.97 -4.86 1.38
N GLU A 246 -4.30 -4.95 2.67
CA GLU A 246 -5.66 -4.66 3.16
C GLU A 246 -6.05 -3.21 2.88
N PHE A 247 -5.13 -2.26 3.08
CA PHE A 247 -5.36 -0.87 2.70
C PHE A 247 -5.68 -0.74 1.20
N ILE A 248 -4.88 -1.34 0.32
CA ILE A 248 -5.13 -1.29 -1.13
C ILE A 248 -6.49 -1.91 -1.46
N LEU A 249 -6.77 -3.14 -0.99
CA LEU A 249 -8.02 -3.84 -1.28
C LEU A 249 -9.23 -3.05 -0.78
N ASN A 250 -9.19 -2.55 0.45
CA ASN A 250 -10.37 -1.99 1.10
C ASN A 250 -10.56 -0.51 0.88
N ARG A 251 -9.49 0.27 0.75
CA ARG A 251 -9.55 1.73 0.57
C ARG A 251 -9.39 2.16 -0.89
N VAL A 252 -8.54 1.49 -1.66
CA VAL A 252 -8.29 1.85 -3.06
C VAL A 252 -9.33 1.19 -3.98
N PHE A 253 -9.63 -0.10 -3.75
CA PHE A 253 -10.58 -0.89 -4.56
C PHE A 253 -11.90 -1.19 -3.82
N ASN A 254 -12.17 -0.49 -2.72
CA ASN A 254 -13.45 -0.54 -1.99
C ASN A 254 -14.01 -1.95 -1.71
N MET A 255 -13.15 -2.95 -1.50
CA MET A 255 -13.56 -4.36 -1.40
C MET A 255 -14.26 -4.75 -0.09
N GLY A 256 -14.50 -3.79 0.80
CA GLY A 256 -15.42 -3.98 1.92
C GLY A 256 -14.87 -4.80 3.10
N GLY A 257 -13.63 -4.52 3.54
CA GLY A 257 -13.08 -5.08 4.78
C GLY A 257 -12.51 -6.49 4.63
N VAL A 258 -11.93 -6.78 3.46
CA VAL A 258 -11.09 -7.96 3.21
C VAL A 258 -10.00 -8.01 4.27
N LYS A 259 -9.96 -9.13 5.00
CA LYS A 259 -8.89 -9.47 5.94
C LYS A 259 -7.97 -10.49 5.29
N ILE A 260 -6.69 -10.20 5.24
CA ILE A 260 -5.69 -11.13 4.72
C ILE A 260 -5.25 -12.05 5.86
N GLU A 261 -5.43 -13.35 5.65
CA GLU A 261 -4.77 -14.34 6.51
C GLU A 261 -3.27 -14.27 6.25
N LYS A 262 -2.49 -13.93 7.30
CA LYS A 262 -1.03 -13.95 7.20
C LYS A 262 -0.62 -15.32 6.65
N PRO A 263 0.27 -15.39 5.65
CA PRO A 263 0.84 -16.66 5.26
C PRO A 263 1.43 -17.27 6.53
N PHE A 264 1.17 -18.57 6.75
CA PHE A 264 1.93 -19.29 7.77
C PHE A 264 3.41 -19.00 7.55
N PRO A 265 4.20 -18.72 8.61
CA PRO A 265 5.63 -18.53 8.43
C PRO A 265 6.10 -19.71 7.59
N THR A 266 6.65 -19.43 6.40
CA THR A 266 7.25 -20.47 5.59
C THR A 266 8.31 -21.07 6.48
N ILE A 267 8.01 -22.21 7.11
CA ILE A 267 9.02 -23.05 7.72
C ILE A 267 10.07 -23.14 6.62
N PRO A 268 11.31 -22.68 6.85
CA PRO A 268 12.33 -22.70 5.82
C PRO A 268 12.28 -24.08 5.21
N ILE A 269 12.10 -24.19 3.89
CA ILE A 269 11.93 -25.49 3.22
C ILE A 269 13.07 -26.44 3.63
N VAL A 270 14.22 -25.88 4.01
CA VAL A 270 15.36 -26.56 4.65
C VAL A 270 14.98 -27.36 5.91
N ILE A 271 14.18 -26.83 6.84
CA ILE A 271 13.75 -27.54 8.05
C ILE A 271 12.72 -28.62 7.69
N GLY A 272 11.78 -28.32 6.80
CA GLY A 272 10.80 -29.31 6.32
C GLY A 272 11.47 -30.51 5.67
N VAL A 273 12.41 -30.27 4.76
CA VAL A 273 13.22 -31.30 4.09
C VAL A 273 14.11 -32.04 5.09
N ALA A 274 14.74 -31.34 6.04
CA ALA A 274 15.56 -31.99 7.07
C ALA A 274 14.74 -32.93 7.98
N ILE A 275 13.53 -32.53 8.36
CA ILE A 275 12.60 -33.38 9.14
C ILE A 275 12.18 -34.61 8.32
N THR A 276 11.83 -34.42 7.04
CA THR A 276 11.47 -35.54 6.16
C THR A 276 12.63 -36.51 5.97
N ILE A 277 13.86 -36.01 5.73
CA ILE A 277 15.07 -36.84 5.59
C ILE A 277 15.36 -37.60 6.89
N ALA A 278 15.28 -36.93 8.05
CA ALA A 278 15.52 -37.56 9.35
C ALA A 278 14.49 -38.66 9.65
N ALA A 279 13.21 -38.42 9.33
CA ALA A 279 12.15 -39.40 9.50
C ALA A 279 12.36 -40.64 8.62
N VAL A 280 12.73 -40.44 7.34
CA VAL A 280 13.04 -41.54 6.42
C VAL A 280 14.26 -42.34 6.89
N ALA A 281 15.34 -41.65 7.34
CA ALA A 281 16.53 -42.31 7.86
C ALA A 281 16.23 -43.17 9.11
N LEU A 282 15.38 -42.68 10.01
CA LEU A 282 14.95 -43.42 11.20
C LEU A 282 14.13 -44.67 10.85
N ILE A 283 13.20 -44.56 9.89
CA ILE A 283 12.40 -45.70 9.42
C ILE A 283 13.32 -46.77 8.82
N VAL A 284 14.27 -46.38 7.95
CA VAL A 284 15.24 -47.31 7.35
C VAL A 284 16.10 -47.98 8.43
N TYR A 285 16.54 -47.23 9.44
CA TYR A 285 17.31 -47.77 10.56
C TYR A 285 16.51 -48.81 11.36
N LEU A 286 15.25 -48.52 11.68
CA LEU A 286 14.37 -49.42 12.43
C LEU A 286 14.03 -50.68 11.63
N MET A 287 13.86 -50.57 10.31
CA MET A 287 13.63 -51.72 9.42
C MET A 287 14.84 -52.66 9.33
N ARG A 288 16.07 -52.16 9.44
CA ARG A 288 17.29 -52.98 9.42
C ARG A 288 17.59 -53.71 10.73
N ARG A 289 16.92 -53.34 11.82
CA ARG A 289 17.11 -53.94 13.16
C ARG A 289 16.10 -55.05 13.49
N ARG A 290 15.12 -55.29 12.63
CA ARG A 290 14.23 -56.46 12.68
C ARG A 290 14.76 -57.55 11.78
#